data_AF-A0A285UH73-F1
#
_entry.id   AF-A0A285UH73-F1
#
_cell.length_a   1.000
_cell.length_b   1.000
_cell.length_c   1.000
_cell.angle_alpha   90.00
_cell.angle_beta   90.00
_cell.angle_gamma   90.00
#
_symmetry.space_group_name_H-M   'P 1'
#
loop_
_entity.id
_entity.type
_entity.pdbx_description
1 polymer ?
#
loop_
_entity_poly.entity_id
_entity_poly.type
_entity_poly.pdbx_seq_one_letter_code
_entity_poly.pdbx_strand_id
1 'polypeptide(L)'
;MADERKKEKRALIRALMEAEAEINKTNREKEAADKRIKQIKSSRTYQAAGPAKKFRTGKDGGQEITLLREELDKVKKELEETKEALHLSKLDSRSMNSIKIRHSVREMENDARLLDYIDEAVRQKIKHDENYIDALTYAARLFMNDRDEYREAVYSTLLSGLKIEDIPEFMMREAMTGSLQLKQAASFRAALNMRIRQYQLTGTLPEYVLDDKQTAYAFMDKLAIRRPWTSDQTYKADELPLEPQTVVKPRDGAGARGVYLIHDINDIIDLKRAKALDSKEALIASMKADVESGWVEEDDWMMEELIMEDRENKIPGSDIKFYCFYGEVGLVLEIKRYPELKYCWWTAEGERVHTGKYDNEPFKGAGVTREEIEMAQKISKEIPAPFIRIDFLRSEDGLVFGEFTPKPGNYDEFDAETDQWMGDLFLEAEGRLFRDLMEQKTFDTFEMT
;
A
#
# COMPACT_ATOMS: atom_id res chain seq x y z
N MET A 1 5.30 -27.81 17.33
CA MET A 1 6.50 -27.46 16.53
C MET A 1 6.35 -26.15 15.74
N ALA A 2 5.57 -26.04 14.65
CA ALA A 2 5.45 -24.77 13.89
C ALA A 2 4.73 -23.66 14.68
N ASP A 3 3.70 -24.03 15.46
CA ASP A 3 2.89 -23.09 16.24
C ASP A 3 3.61 -22.61 17.52
N GLU A 4 4.40 -23.50 18.15
CA GLU A 4 5.29 -23.13 19.27
C GLU A 4 6.38 -22.16 18.84
N ARG A 5 7.01 -22.38 17.68
CA ARG A 5 7.99 -21.44 17.11
C ARG A 5 7.36 -20.08 16.78
N LYS A 6 6.09 -20.06 16.37
CA LYS A 6 5.35 -18.82 16.10
C LYS A 6 5.03 -18.07 17.40
N LYS A 7 4.67 -18.78 18.47
CA LYS A 7 4.44 -18.22 19.80
C LYS A 7 5.73 -17.68 20.43
N GLU A 8 6.82 -18.42 20.31
CA GLU A 8 8.16 -18.02 20.78
C GLU A 8 8.69 -16.80 20.01
N LYS A 9 8.53 -16.78 18.68
CA LYS A 9 8.86 -15.61 17.84
C LYS A 9 8.04 -14.37 18.23
N ARG A 10 6.74 -14.52 18.52
CA ARG A 10 5.90 -13.42 19.01
C ARG A 10 6.36 -12.91 20.38
N ALA A 11 6.73 -13.80 21.29
CA ALA A 11 7.26 -13.42 22.60
C ALA A 11 8.60 -12.66 22.49
N LEU A 12 9.49 -13.08 21.59
CA LEU A 12 10.75 -12.39 21.32
C LEU A 12 10.54 -11.01 20.69
N ILE A 13 9.62 -10.89 19.72
CA ILE A 13 9.28 -9.59 19.12
C ILE A 13 8.69 -8.65 20.18
N ARG A 14 7.82 -9.17 21.07
CA ARG A 14 7.27 -8.40 22.19
C ARG A 14 8.36 -7.88 23.12
N ALA A 15 9.28 -8.75 23.54
CA ALA A 15 10.40 -8.38 24.40
C ALA A 15 11.33 -7.34 23.74
N LEU A 16 11.53 -7.44 22.42
CA LEU A 16 12.35 -6.50 21.66
C LEU A 16 11.67 -5.13 21.54
N MET A 17 10.37 -5.10 21.24
CA MET A 17 9.57 -3.86 21.22
C MET A 17 9.54 -3.21 22.62
N GLU A 18 9.38 -4.00 23.68
CA GLU A 18 9.47 -3.54 25.07
C GLU A 18 10.82 -2.90 25.39
N ALA A 19 11.92 -3.53 24.96
CA ALA A 19 13.26 -3.01 25.16
C ALA A 19 13.49 -1.71 24.37
N GLU A 20 13.08 -1.65 23.10
CA GLU A 20 13.20 -0.45 22.26
C GLU A 20 12.34 0.71 22.78
N ALA A 21 11.12 0.42 23.21
CA ALA A 21 10.22 1.36 23.88
C ALA A 21 10.88 1.95 25.13
N GLU A 22 11.46 1.11 25.99
CA GLU A 22 12.11 1.55 27.23
C GLU A 22 13.38 2.36 26.95
N ILE A 23 14.16 2.00 25.91
CA ILE A 23 15.31 2.79 25.44
C ILE A 23 14.85 4.16 24.94
N ASN A 24 13.81 4.21 24.11
CA ASN A 24 13.30 5.46 23.55
C ASN A 24 12.70 6.37 24.63
N LYS A 25 11.96 5.80 25.58
CA LYS A 25 11.44 6.50 26.75
C LYS A 25 12.58 7.06 27.61
N THR A 26 13.58 6.24 27.93
CA THR A 26 14.76 6.66 28.71
C THR A 26 15.52 7.77 28.00
N ASN A 27 15.67 7.71 26.67
CA ASN A 27 16.30 8.75 25.88
C ASN A 27 15.51 10.07 25.90
N ARG A 28 14.18 10.02 25.75
CA ARG A 28 13.31 11.20 25.86
C ARG A 28 13.35 11.82 27.26
N GLU A 29 13.34 10.99 28.31
CA GLU A 29 13.46 11.45 29.69
C GLU A 29 14.83 12.08 29.96
N LYS A 30 15.92 11.48 29.43
CA LYS A 30 17.28 12.04 29.47
C LYS A 30 17.36 13.39 28.76
N GLU A 31 16.82 13.51 27.55
CA GLU A 31 16.79 14.78 26.83
C GLU A 31 15.99 15.85 27.56
N ALA A 32 14.84 15.50 28.14
CA ALA A 32 14.03 16.40 28.94
C ALA A 32 14.77 16.85 30.22
N ALA A 33 15.46 15.92 30.89
CA ALA A 33 16.31 16.21 32.04
C ALA A 33 17.49 17.11 31.66
N ASP A 34 18.16 16.85 30.53
CA ASP A 34 19.26 17.67 30.02
C ASP A 34 18.81 19.10 29.66
N LYS A 35 17.63 19.23 29.04
CA LYS A 35 16.99 20.54 28.79
C LYS A 35 16.70 21.28 30.09
N ARG A 36 16.16 20.60 31.10
CA ARG A 36 15.91 21.20 32.44
C ARG A 36 17.21 21.57 33.15
N ILE A 37 18.25 20.74 33.11
CA ILE A 37 19.56 21.04 33.70
C ILE A 37 20.17 22.26 33.02
N LYS A 38 20.10 22.36 31.69
CA LYS A 38 20.54 23.55 30.93
C LYS A 38 19.78 24.79 31.38
N GLN A 39 18.45 24.73 31.46
CA GLN A 39 17.61 25.84 31.93
C GLN A 39 17.92 26.28 33.37
N ILE A 40 18.14 25.32 34.27
CA ILE A 40 18.52 25.60 35.67
C ILE A 40 19.90 26.28 35.70
N LYS A 41 20.90 25.74 34.99
CA LYS A 41 22.26 26.30 34.91
C LYS A 41 22.30 27.69 34.29
N SER A 42 21.40 27.99 33.36
CA SER A 42 21.27 29.31 32.72
C SER A 42 20.39 30.29 33.49
N SER A 43 19.71 29.86 34.56
CA SER A 43 18.86 30.76 35.35
C SER A 43 19.71 31.74 36.16
N ARG A 44 19.28 33.01 36.24
CA ARG A 44 19.94 34.06 37.04
C ARG A 44 20.07 33.67 38.50
N THR A 45 19.12 32.90 39.03
CA THR A 45 19.11 32.40 40.41
C THR A 45 20.24 31.39 40.67
N TYR A 46 20.50 30.48 39.74
CA TYR A 46 21.60 29.51 39.84
C TYR A 46 22.97 30.17 39.65
N GLN A 47 23.07 31.14 38.74
CA GLN A 47 24.30 31.91 38.49
C GLN A 47 24.64 32.84 39.66
N ALA A 48 23.64 33.45 40.32
CA ALA A 48 23.84 34.29 41.51
C ALA A 48 24.18 33.48 42.79
N ALA A 49 23.79 32.20 42.86
CA ALA A 49 24.10 31.32 43.99
C ALA A 49 25.51 30.71 43.96
N GLY A 50 26.32 31.03 42.93
CA GLY A 50 27.68 30.50 42.72
C GLY A 50 28.65 30.66 43.92
N PRO A 51 28.66 31.79 44.66
CA PRO A 51 29.52 31.93 45.84
C PRO A 51 28.95 31.29 47.12
N ALA A 52 27.63 31.03 47.18
CA ALA A 52 26.96 30.58 48.41
C ALA A 52 26.83 29.05 48.53
N LYS A 53 27.24 28.28 47.51
CA LYS A 53 27.19 26.81 47.54
C LYS A 53 28.31 26.11 48.33
N LYS A 54 29.22 26.86 48.98
CA LYS A 54 30.20 26.27 49.91
C LYS A 54 29.73 26.16 51.35
N PHE A 55 28.54 26.65 51.71
CA PHE A 55 28.03 26.54 53.08
C PHE A 55 26.53 26.26 53.12
N ARG A 56 26.15 24.98 53.01
CA ARG A 56 25.03 24.37 53.75
C ARG A 56 24.89 22.89 53.41
N THR A 57 25.68 22.07 54.10
CA THR A 57 25.32 20.68 54.39
C THR A 57 24.31 20.71 55.54
N GLY A 58 23.02 20.68 55.22
CA GLY A 58 21.91 20.56 56.16
C GLY A 58 21.21 19.21 55.99
N LYS A 59 21.22 18.42 57.06
CA LYS A 59 21.02 16.97 57.10
C LYS A 59 19.57 16.46 56.96
N ASP A 60 18.63 17.29 56.48
CA ASP A 60 17.19 17.00 56.51
C ASP A 60 16.51 16.90 55.13
N GLY A 61 17.14 17.38 54.05
CA GLY A 61 16.54 17.32 52.70
C GLY A 61 16.50 15.92 52.09
N GLY A 62 17.23 14.94 52.64
CA GLY A 62 17.27 13.57 52.12
C GLY A 62 15.97 12.79 52.35
N GLN A 63 15.31 13.01 53.48
CA GLN A 63 14.04 12.34 53.81
C GLN A 63 12.89 12.94 53.00
N GLU A 64 12.84 14.27 52.86
CA GLU A 64 11.84 14.97 52.05
C GLU A 64 11.96 14.64 50.55
N ILE A 65 13.18 14.55 50.01
CA ILE A 65 13.42 14.11 48.61
C ILE A 65 13.00 12.65 48.41
N THR A 66 13.15 11.78 49.42
CA THR A 66 12.76 10.37 49.31
C THR A 66 11.24 10.24 49.32
N LEU A 67 10.55 10.92 50.24
CA LEU A 67 9.08 11.00 50.29
C LEU A 67 8.48 11.55 49.00
N LEU A 68 9.04 12.65 48.47
CA LEU A 68 8.57 13.23 47.20
C LEU A 68 8.81 12.32 46.00
N ARG A 69 9.84 11.45 46.03
CA ARG A 69 10.07 10.46 44.97
C ARG A 69 9.06 9.32 45.04
N GLU A 70 8.76 8.82 46.24
CA GLU A 70 7.75 7.78 46.44
C GLU A 70 6.35 8.28 46.06
N GLU A 71 6.01 9.52 46.42
CA GLU A 71 4.76 10.15 46.04
C GLU A 71 4.67 10.38 44.53
N LEU A 72 5.77 10.80 43.89
CA LEU A 72 5.83 11.00 42.44
C LEU A 72 5.75 9.68 41.66
N ASP A 73 6.34 8.59 42.17
CA ASP A 73 6.20 7.25 41.58
C ASP A 73 4.79 6.70 41.76
N LYS A 74 4.15 6.94 42.92
CA LYS A 74 2.74 6.59 43.14
C LYS A 74 1.81 7.35 42.18
N VAL A 75 1.98 8.66 42.05
CA VAL A 75 1.19 9.50 41.14
C VAL A 75 1.43 9.11 39.68
N LYS A 76 2.67 8.77 39.30
CA LYS A 76 2.96 8.23 37.95
C LYS A 76 2.23 6.92 37.70
N LYS A 77 2.23 6.01 38.67
CA LYS A 77 1.55 4.72 38.57
C LYS A 77 0.03 4.90 38.44
N GLU A 78 -0.57 5.72 39.30
CA GLU A 78 -2.01 6.06 39.24
C GLU A 78 -2.37 6.76 37.92
N LEU A 79 -1.49 7.65 37.42
CA LEU A 79 -1.67 8.31 36.13
C LEU A 79 -1.65 7.31 34.96
N GLU A 80 -0.73 6.33 34.98
CA GLU A 80 -0.68 5.30 33.94
C GLU A 80 -1.86 4.35 34.01
N GLU A 81 -2.27 3.90 35.20
CA GLU A 81 -3.47 3.07 35.39
C GLU A 81 -4.74 3.82 34.94
N THR A 82 -4.83 5.12 35.24
CA THR A 82 -5.96 5.97 34.81
C THR A 82 -5.94 6.20 33.30
N LYS A 83 -4.76 6.38 32.68
CA LYS A 83 -4.63 6.47 31.23
C LYS A 83 -5.08 5.17 30.56
N GLU A 84 -4.65 4.02 31.07
CA GLU A 84 -5.05 2.70 30.56
C GLU A 84 -6.55 2.50 30.65
N ALA A 85 -7.16 2.74 31.81
CA ALA A 85 -8.61 2.67 32.00
C ALA A 85 -9.36 3.64 31.06
N LEU A 86 -8.82 4.85 30.86
CA LEU A 86 -9.38 5.83 29.92
C LEU A 86 -9.23 5.37 28.46
N HIS A 87 -8.11 4.78 28.06
CA HIS A 87 -7.89 4.24 26.72
C HIS A 87 -8.79 3.03 26.42
N LEU A 88 -9.01 2.16 27.41
CA LEU A 88 -9.92 1.01 27.32
C LEU A 88 -11.39 1.46 27.28
N SER A 89 -11.80 2.40 28.14
CA SER A 89 -13.15 2.96 28.13
C SER A 89 -13.46 3.74 26.85
N LYS A 90 -12.43 4.35 26.24
CA LYS A 90 -12.53 5.06 24.96
C LYS A 90 -12.92 4.11 23.81
N LEU A 91 -12.48 2.84 23.82
CA LEU A 91 -12.82 1.85 22.79
C LEU A 91 -14.31 1.47 22.78
N ASP A 92 -14.99 1.49 23.93
CA ASP A 92 -16.41 1.13 24.08
C ASP A 92 -17.36 2.29 23.69
N SER A 93 -16.82 3.50 23.52
CA SER A 93 -17.62 4.66 23.13
C SER A 93 -17.99 4.61 21.65
N ARG A 94 -19.28 4.39 21.37
CA ARG A 94 -19.92 4.32 20.03
C ARG A 94 -19.71 5.54 19.09
N SER A 95 -18.89 6.53 19.48
CA SER A 95 -18.65 7.78 18.75
C SER A 95 -17.17 8.06 18.46
N MET A 96 -16.32 7.03 18.42
CA MET A 96 -14.93 7.22 18.02
C MET A 96 -14.82 7.62 16.54
N ASN A 97 -14.48 8.90 16.32
CA ASN A 97 -13.95 9.37 15.05
C ASN A 97 -12.59 8.70 14.79
N SER A 98 -12.40 8.11 13.60
CA SER A 98 -11.16 7.42 13.17
C SER A 98 -9.88 8.25 13.41
N ILE A 99 -9.98 9.58 13.42
CA ILE A 99 -8.88 10.51 13.72
C ILE A 99 -8.37 10.32 15.16
N LYS A 100 -9.26 10.15 16.14
CA LYS A 100 -8.88 9.99 17.55
C LYS A 100 -8.21 8.65 17.81
N ILE A 101 -8.67 7.59 17.14
CA ILE A 101 -8.02 6.26 17.20
C ILE A 101 -6.61 6.35 16.65
N ARG A 102 -6.44 6.91 15.45
CA ARG A 102 -5.11 7.06 14.82
C ARG A 102 -4.14 7.86 15.70
N HIS A 103 -4.60 8.95 16.30
CA HIS A 103 -3.78 9.72 17.23
C HIS A 103 -3.36 8.90 18.45
N SER A 104 -4.30 8.20 19.08
CA SER A 104 -4.04 7.36 20.24
C SER A 104 -3.04 6.24 19.93
N VAL A 105 -3.18 5.57 18.78
CA VAL A 105 -2.24 4.53 18.32
C VAL A 105 -0.85 5.12 18.08
N ARG A 106 -0.77 6.29 17.45
CA ARG A 106 0.52 6.96 17.18
C ARG A 106 1.24 7.38 18.45
N GLU A 107 0.51 7.81 19.48
CA GLU A 107 1.11 8.12 20.79
C GLU A 107 1.69 6.88 21.48
N MET A 108 1.09 5.70 21.25
CA MET A 108 1.55 4.41 21.79
C MET A 108 2.62 3.72 20.94
N GLU A 109 3.02 4.26 19.78
CA GLU A 109 3.97 3.62 18.84
C GLU A 109 5.30 3.17 19.49
N ASN A 110 5.73 3.87 20.53
CA ASN A 110 6.97 3.57 21.28
C ASN A 110 6.69 3.02 22.68
N ASP A 111 5.52 2.42 22.89
CA ASP A 111 5.08 1.89 24.18
C ASP A 111 4.76 0.40 24.04
N ALA A 112 5.29 -0.41 24.95
CA ALA A 112 4.99 -1.84 25.04
C ALA A 112 3.48 -2.13 25.09
N ARG A 113 2.71 -1.16 25.63
CA ARG A 113 1.25 -1.23 25.76
C ARG A 113 0.49 -1.16 24.44
N LEU A 114 1.15 -0.77 23.33
CA LEU A 114 0.51 -0.80 22.03
C LEU A 114 0.02 -2.20 21.67
N LEU A 115 0.81 -3.24 22.00
CA LEU A 115 0.41 -4.62 21.73
C LEU A 115 -0.81 -5.03 22.55
N ASP A 116 -0.87 -4.66 23.83
CA ASP A 116 -2.04 -4.93 24.67
C ASP A 116 -3.29 -4.17 24.18
N TYR A 117 -3.11 -2.91 23.75
CA TYR A 117 -4.16 -2.12 23.14
C TYR A 117 -4.67 -2.76 21.84
N ILE A 118 -3.78 -3.21 20.96
CA ILE A 118 -4.13 -3.91 19.71
C ILE A 118 -4.86 -5.22 20.03
N ASP A 119 -4.34 -6.04 20.95
CA ASP A 119 -4.94 -7.32 21.32
C ASP A 119 -6.36 -7.13 21.88
N GLU A 120 -6.57 -6.12 22.73
CA GLU A 120 -7.90 -5.80 23.24
C GLU A 120 -8.81 -5.26 22.14
N ALA A 121 -8.34 -4.35 21.30
CA ALA A 121 -9.12 -3.82 20.18
C ALA A 121 -9.54 -4.92 19.20
N VAL A 122 -8.65 -5.88 18.91
CA VAL A 122 -8.94 -7.07 18.09
C VAL A 122 -10.01 -7.93 18.76
N ARG A 123 -9.88 -8.21 20.07
CA ARG A 123 -10.84 -9.04 20.80
C ARG A 123 -12.23 -8.39 20.84
N GLN A 124 -12.28 -7.08 21.07
CA GLN A 124 -13.52 -6.31 21.04
C GLN A 124 -14.14 -6.32 19.64
N LYS A 125 -13.33 -6.09 18.59
CA LYS A 125 -13.81 -6.16 17.21
C LYS A 125 -14.42 -7.52 16.90
N ILE A 126 -13.74 -8.63 17.22
CA ILE A 126 -14.26 -9.99 17.00
C ILE A 126 -15.61 -10.17 17.70
N LYS A 127 -15.68 -9.82 19.00
CA LYS A 127 -16.92 -9.94 19.77
C LYS A 127 -18.04 -9.06 19.23
N HIS A 128 -17.73 -7.85 18.77
CA HIS A 128 -18.73 -6.97 18.16
C HIS A 128 -19.24 -7.55 16.84
N ASP A 129 -18.34 -8.00 15.97
CA ASP A 129 -18.68 -8.63 14.70
C ASP A 129 -19.58 -9.86 14.94
N GLU A 130 -19.21 -10.76 15.86
CA GLU A 130 -20.04 -11.93 16.24
C GLU A 130 -21.45 -11.52 16.69
N ASN A 131 -21.56 -10.54 17.60
CA ASN A 131 -22.86 -10.07 18.08
C ASN A 131 -23.71 -9.44 16.96
N TYR A 132 -23.08 -8.69 16.04
CA TYR A 132 -23.78 -8.10 14.89
C TYR A 132 -24.23 -9.20 13.92
N ILE A 133 -23.37 -10.14 13.58
CA ILE A 133 -23.68 -11.25 12.68
C ILE A 133 -24.83 -12.10 13.26
N ASP A 134 -24.78 -12.43 14.55
CA ASP A 134 -25.84 -13.17 15.23
C ASP A 134 -27.18 -12.42 15.21
N ALA A 135 -27.16 -11.12 15.50
CA ALA A 135 -28.35 -10.28 15.49
C ALA A 135 -28.95 -10.14 14.08
N LEU A 136 -28.11 -9.89 13.07
CA LEU A 136 -28.54 -9.77 11.67
C LEU A 136 -29.04 -11.12 11.12
N THR A 137 -28.38 -12.23 11.47
CA THR A 137 -28.82 -13.58 11.13
C THR A 137 -30.16 -13.90 11.77
N TYR A 138 -30.36 -13.56 13.04
CA TYR A 138 -31.63 -13.72 13.73
C TYR A 138 -32.73 -12.88 13.06
N ALA A 139 -32.44 -11.62 12.73
CA ALA A 139 -33.35 -10.75 12.00
C ALA A 139 -33.75 -11.37 10.64
N ALA A 140 -32.79 -11.87 9.85
CA ALA A 140 -33.07 -12.56 8.60
C ALA A 140 -33.99 -13.79 8.77
N ARG A 141 -33.80 -14.57 9.85
CA ARG A 141 -34.63 -15.75 10.14
C ARG A 141 -36.08 -15.41 10.43
N LEU A 142 -36.37 -14.25 11.02
CA LEU A 142 -37.75 -13.82 11.31
C LEU A 142 -38.59 -13.67 10.03
N PHE A 143 -37.95 -13.38 8.89
CA PHE A 143 -38.61 -13.16 7.60
C PHE A 143 -38.50 -14.35 6.63
N MET A 144 -37.92 -15.48 7.06
CA MET A 144 -37.67 -16.64 6.20
C MET A 144 -38.96 -17.24 5.59
N ASN A 145 -40.06 -17.22 6.35
CA ASN A 145 -41.38 -17.73 5.92
C ASN A 145 -42.38 -16.60 5.59
N ASP A 146 -41.91 -15.37 5.44
CA ASP A 146 -42.76 -14.23 5.10
C ASP A 146 -42.98 -14.15 3.58
N ARG A 147 -43.80 -13.19 3.14
CA ARG A 147 -44.02 -12.90 1.71
C ARG A 147 -42.72 -12.52 1.03
N ASP A 148 -42.57 -12.94 -0.23
CA ASP A 148 -41.35 -12.75 -1.00
C ASP A 148 -40.89 -11.28 -1.04
N GLU A 149 -41.80 -10.33 -1.22
CA GLU A 149 -41.51 -8.89 -1.21
C GLU A 149 -40.88 -8.40 0.10
N TYR A 150 -41.36 -8.88 1.25
CA TYR A 150 -40.81 -8.50 2.56
C TYR A 150 -39.47 -9.19 2.81
N ARG A 151 -39.36 -10.47 2.43
CA ARG A 151 -38.12 -11.24 2.53
C ARG A 151 -37.01 -10.58 1.70
N GLU A 152 -37.30 -10.24 0.45
CA GLU A 152 -36.37 -9.57 -0.46
C GLU A 152 -35.90 -8.21 0.08
N ALA A 153 -36.82 -7.37 0.55
CA ALA A 153 -36.49 -6.06 1.09
C ALA A 153 -35.58 -6.14 2.33
N VAL A 154 -35.87 -7.09 3.25
CA VAL A 154 -35.06 -7.32 4.43
C VAL A 154 -33.70 -7.87 4.03
N TYR A 155 -33.65 -8.90 3.18
CA TYR A 155 -32.40 -9.55 2.80
C TYR A 155 -31.47 -8.59 2.06
N SER A 156 -31.99 -7.81 1.13
CA SER A 156 -31.22 -6.77 0.41
C SER A 156 -30.64 -5.73 1.37
N THR A 157 -31.40 -5.34 2.40
CA THR A 157 -30.90 -4.40 3.43
C THR A 157 -29.78 -5.04 4.25
N LEU A 158 -29.95 -6.29 4.70
CA LEU A 158 -28.96 -7.00 5.51
C LEU A 158 -27.67 -7.27 4.74
N LEU A 159 -27.76 -7.65 3.47
CA LEU A 159 -26.59 -7.91 2.60
C LEU A 159 -25.67 -6.70 2.49
N SER A 160 -26.20 -5.46 2.56
CA SER A 160 -25.36 -4.24 2.52
C SER A 160 -24.41 -4.10 3.72
N GLY A 161 -24.65 -4.82 4.82
CA GLY A 161 -23.85 -4.79 6.04
C GLY A 161 -23.11 -6.08 6.35
N LEU A 162 -23.24 -7.12 5.54
CA LEU A 162 -22.61 -8.43 5.74
C LEU A 162 -21.45 -8.61 4.76
N LYS A 163 -20.36 -9.25 5.22
CA LYS A 163 -19.34 -9.79 4.32
C LYS A 163 -19.78 -11.13 3.76
N ILE A 164 -19.15 -11.58 2.68
CA ILE A 164 -19.49 -12.86 2.04
C ILE A 164 -19.43 -14.05 3.00
N GLU A 165 -18.44 -14.11 3.89
CA GLU A 165 -18.31 -15.16 4.91
C GLU A 165 -19.36 -15.09 6.03
N ASP A 166 -20.00 -13.93 6.18
CA ASP A 166 -21.02 -13.67 7.20
C ASP A 166 -22.44 -13.94 6.68
N ILE A 167 -22.62 -14.16 5.36
CA ILE A 167 -23.94 -14.42 4.76
C ILE A 167 -24.42 -15.83 5.15
N PRO A 168 -25.57 -15.96 5.83
CA PRO A 168 -26.10 -17.27 6.18
C PRO A 168 -26.50 -18.09 4.95
N GLU A 169 -26.30 -19.40 5.02
CA GLU A 169 -26.58 -20.33 3.91
C GLU A 169 -28.02 -20.27 3.40
N PHE A 170 -29.01 -20.05 4.28
CA PHE A 170 -30.41 -19.95 3.85
C PHE A 170 -30.68 -18.69 3.00
N MET A 171 -29.93 -17.61 3.20
CA MET A 171 -30.01 -16.42 2.33
C MET A 171 -29.35 -16.69 0.98
N MET A 172 -28.25 -17.46 0.97
CA MET A 172 -27.60 -17.88 -0.27
C MET A 172 -28.52 -18.74 -1.14
N ARG A 173 -29.34 -19.62 -0.53
CA ARG A 173 -30.34 -20.40 -1.27
C ARG A 173 -31.37 -19.53 -1.98
N GLU A 174 -31.82 -18.44 -1.33
CA GLU A 174 -32.75 -17.50 -1.97
C GLU A 174 -32.12 -16.82 -3.18
N ALA A 175 -30.83 -16.47 -3.14
CA ALA A 175 -30.14 -15.93 -4.29
C ALA A 175 -30.12 -16.87 -5.51
N MET A 176 -30.10 -18.19 -5.27
CA MET A 176 -30.16 -19.18 -6.37
C MET A 176 -31.53 -19.25 -7.06
N THR A 177 -32.61 -18.82 -6.40
CA THR A 177 -33.95 -18.79 -7.01
C THR A 177 -34.18 -17.54 -7.86
N GLY A 178 -33.24 -16.58 -7.82
CA GLY A 178 -33.27 -15.35 -8.60
C GLY A 178 -33.99 -14.18 -7.92
N SER A 179 -34.51 -14.37 -6.70
CA SER A 179 -35.20 -13.32 -5.91
C SER A 179 -34.25 -12.36 -5.19
N LEU A 180 -32.96 -12.69 -5.10
CA LEU A 180 -31.96 -11.91 -4.36
C LEU A 180 -30.66 -11.80 -5.14
N GLN A 181 -30.14 -10.58 -5.29
CA GLN A 181 -28.82 -10.34 -5.88
C GLN A 181 -27.75 -10.25 -4.79
N LEU A 182 -26.64 -10.96 -4.96
CA LEU A 182 -25.50 -10.97 -4.01
C LEU A 182 -24.40 -9.99 -4.41
N LYS A 183 -24.74 -8.89 -5.09
CA LYS A 183 -23.74 -7.97 -5.65
C LYS A 183 -22.76 -7.46 -4.58
N GLN A 184 -23.23 -7.21 -3.35
CA GLN A 184 -22.40 -6.71 -2.26
C GLN A 184 -21.36 -7.73 -1.74
N ALA A 185 -21.45 -8.99 -2.17
CA ALA A 185 -20.52 -10.04 -1.76
C ALA A 185 -19.18 -10.00 -2.51
N ALA A 186 -19.13 -9.33 -3.67
CA ALA A 186 -17.90 -9.19 -4.45
C ALA A 186 -17.00 -8.09 -3.88
N SER A 187 -15.70 -8.35 -3.81
CA SER A 187 -14.69 -7.36 -3.40
C SER A 187 -13.35 -7.67 -4.06
N PHE A 188 -12.85 -6.71 -4.83
CA PHE A 188 -11.54 -6.82 -5.48
C PHE A 188 -10.40 -6.92 -4.45
N ARG A 189 -10.47 -6.16 -3.36
CA ARG A 189 -9.53 -6.28 -2.23
C ARG A 189 -9.52 -7.68 -1.64
N ALA A 190 -10.69 -8.27 -1.41
CA ALA A 190 -10.80 -9.63 -0.89
C ALA A 190 -10.22 -10.65 -1.87
N ALA A 191 -10.53 -10.52 -3.16
CA ALA A 191 -9.99 -11.38 -4.22
C ALA A 191 -8.45 -11.32 -4.29
N LEU A 192 -7.87 -10.12 -4.32
CA LEU A 192 -6.41 -9.96 -4.31
C LEU A 192 -5.77 -10.53 -3.03
N ASN A 193 -6.37 -10.32 -1.85
CA ASN A 193 -5.88 -10.92 -0.61
C ASN A 193 -5.92 -12.45 -0.67
N MET A 194 -6.95 -13.04 -1.28
CA MET A 194 -7.05 -14.47 -1.48
C MET A 194 -5.98 -14.99 -2.45
N ARG A 195 -5.68 -14.26 -3.53
CA ARG A 195 -4.56 -14.58 -4.44
C ARG A 195 -3.23 -14.60 -3.69
N ILE A 196 -2.95 -13.59 -2.83
CA ILE A 196 -1.74 -13.63 -1.99
C ILE A 196 -1.72 -14.85 -1.09
N ARG A 197 -2.86 -15.23 -0.52
CA ARG A 197 -2.94 -16.43 0.32
C ARG A 197 -2.65 -17.70 -0.48
N GLN A 198 -3.16 -17.81 -1.71
CA GLN A 198 -2.88 -18.92 -2.62
C GLN A 198 -1.38 -18.97 -2.99
N TYR A 199 -0.77 -17.82 -3.30
CA TYR A 199 0.67 -17.72 -3.55
C TYR A 199 1.49 -18.26 -2.36
N GLN A 200 1.16 -17.87 -1.13
CA GLN A 200 1.84 -18.39 0.07
C GLN A 200 1.69 -19.90 0.27
N LEU A 201 0.61 -20.50 -0.23
CA LEU A 201 0.32 -21.93 -0.08
C LEU A 201 0.98 -22.76 -1.18
N THR A 202 1.03 -22.23 -2.40
CA THR A 202 1.47 -22.95 -3.60
C THR A 202 2.90 -22.60 -4.02
N GLY A 203 3.42 -21.47 -3.55
CA GLY A 203 4.76 -20.96 -3.85
C GLY A 203 4.83 -20.10 -5.10
N THR A 204 3.91 -20.26 -6.05
CA THR A 204 3.84 -19.44 -7.27
C THR A 204 2.42 -19.41 -7.83
N LEU A 205 2.11 -18.36 -8.60
CA LEU A 205 0.89 -18.21 -9.38
C LEU A 205 1.25 -17.70 -10.78
N PRO A 206 0.43 -17.96 -11.82
CA PRO A 206 0.79 -17.61 -13.19
C PRO A 206 1.15 -16.13 -13.39
N GLU A 207 0.38 -15.21 -12.82
CA GLU A 207 0.65 -13.79 -12.92
C GLU A 207 2.00 -13.39 -12.27
N TYR A 208 2.43 -14.09 -11.22
CA TYR A 208 3.69 -13.82 -10.53
C TYR A 208 4.93 -14.30 -11.29
N VAL A 209 4.77 -15.24 -12.23
CA VAL A 209 5.86 -15.62 -13.14
C VAL A 209 6.24 -14.43 -14.04
N LEU A 210 5.25 -13.62 -14.42
CA LEU A 210 5.44 -12.44 -15.27
C LEU A 210 5.81 -11.17 -14.49
N ASP A 211 5.93 -11.24 -13.15
CA ASP A 211 6.53 -10.17 -12.34
C ASP A 211 8.05 -10.08 -12.57
N ASP A 212 8.67 -11.19 -13.00
CA ASP A 212 10.04 -11.17 -13.49
C ASP A 212 10.12 -10.51 -14.87
N LYS A 213 10.98 -9.50 -14.96
CA LYS A 213 11.05 -8.63 -16.12
C LYS A 213 11.58 -9.31 -17.39
N GLN A 214 12.54 -10.23 -17.25
CA GLN A 214 13.08 -10.94 -18.41
C GLN A 214 12.03 -11.90 -18.98
N THR A 215 11.34 -12.59 -18.10
CA THR A 215 10.22 -13.48 -18.41
C THR A 215 9.08 -12.71 -19.08
N ALA A 216 8.73 -11.55 -18.53
CA ALA A 216 7.75 -10.63 -19.13
C ALA A 216 8.16 -10.16 -20.52
N TYR A 217 9.42 -9.76 -20.72
CA TYR A 217 9.90 -9.32 -22.03
C TYR A 217 9.89 -10.44 -23.07
N ALA A 218 10.30 -11.66 -22.69
CA ALA A 218 10.21 -12.82 -23.58
C ALA A 218 8.75 -13.16 -23.95
N PHE A 219 7.82 -13.01 -23.01
CA PHE A 219 6.39 -13.14 -23.27
C PHE A 219 5.90 -12.10 -24.29
N MET A 220 6.26 -10.83 -24.10
CA MET A 220 5.85 -9.73 -24.98
C MET A 220 6.47 -9.80 -26.38
N ASP A 221 7.72 -10.26 -26.48
CA ASP A 221 8.42 -10.48 -27.76
C ASP A 221 7.69 -11.52 -28.63
N LYS A 222 7.14 -12.59 -28.01
CA LYS A 222 6.34 -13.61 -28.73
C LYS A 222 5.01 -13.04 -29.25
N LEU A 223 4.42 -12.11 -28.52
CA LEU A 223 3.20 -11.41 -28.94
C LEU A 223 3.49 -10.26 -29.91
N ALA A 224 4.77 -10.05 -30.27
CA ALA A 224 5.23 -8.94 -31.09
C ALA A 224 4.81 -7.56 -30.55
N ILE A 225 4.77 -7.42 -29.22
CA ILE A 225 4.46 -6.15 -28.56
C ILE A 225 5.77 -5.42 -28.25
N ARG A 226 5.82 -4.14 -28.63
CA ARG A 226 7.00 -3.30 -28.38
C ARG A 226 7.24 -3.16 -26.88
N ARG A 227 8.50 -3.34 -26.49
CA ARG A 227 9.06 -3.03 -25.17
C ARG A 227 10.27 -2.10 -25.34
N PRO A 228 10.73 -1.39 -24.29
CA PRO A 228 11.91 -0.56 -24.42
C PRO A 228 13.15 -1.43 -24.67
N TRP A 229 14.13 -0.87 -25.38
CA TRP A 229 15.49 -1.37 -25.29
C TRP A 229 16.00 -1.25 -23.84
N THR A 230 16.79 -2.21 -23.39
CA THR A 230 17.44 -2.21 -22.07
C THR A 230 18.87 -2.69 -22.22
N SER A 231 19.80 -2.15 -21.43
CA SER A 231 21.19 -2.61 -21.43
C SER A 231 21.32 -4.03 -20.86
N ASP A 232 22.20 -4.83 -21.47
CA ASP A 232 22.49 -6.21 -21.01
C ASP A 232 23.34 -6.27 -19.73
N GLN A 233 23.91 -5.14 -19.34
CA GLN A 233 24.75 -4.99 -18.14
C GLN A 233 24.28 -3.80 -17.30
N THR A 234 24.73 -3.78 -16.05
CA THR A 234 24.60 -2.65 -15.15
C THR A 234 25.93 -1.89 -15.01
N TYR A 235 25.85 -0.68 -14.47
CA TYR A 235 26.95 0.27 -14.40
C TYR A 235 27.06 0.85 -12.98
N LYS A 236 28.28 1.16 -12.56
CA LYS A 236 28.52 2.12 -11.47
C LYS A 236 28.25 3.54 -11.95
N ALA A 237 27.84 4.44 -11.06
CA ALA A 237 27.53 5.83 -11.44
C ALA A 237 28.68 6.50 -12.22
N ASP A 238 29.93 6.25 -11.80
CA ASP A 238 31.12 6.84 -12.43
C ASP A 238 31.47 6.22 -13.80
N GLU A 239 30.97 5.02 -14.09
CA GLU A 239 31.25 4.23 -15.30
C GLU A 239 30.15 4.31 -16.35
N LEU A 240 29.04 5.01 -16.03
CA LEU A 240 27.87 5.09 -16.89
C LEU A 240 28.23 5.73 -18.25
N PRO A 241 27.92 5.04 -19.37
CA PRO A 241 27.98 5.64 -20.69
C PRO A 241 26.78 6.58 -20.84
N LEU A 242 27.03 7.91 -20.88
CA LEU A 242 25.95 8.88 -21.09
C LEU A 242 25.56 8.88 -22.56
N GLU A 243 24.52 8.12 -22.87
CA GLU A 243 23.93 8.08 -24.21
C GLU A 243 22.66 8.95 -24.23
N PRO A 244 22.52 9.87 -25.20
CA PRO A 244 21.28 10.62 -25.39
C PRO A 244 20.08 9.69 -25.62
N GLN A 245 18.88 10.16 -25.26
CA GLN A 245 17.62 9.42 -25.40
C GLN A 245 17.59 8.11 -24.59
N THR A 246 18.17 8.14 -23.39
CA THR A 246 18.14 7.00 -22.46
C THR A 246 17.55 7.38 -21.11
N VAL A 247 17.06 6.37 -20.40
CA VAL A 247 16.69 6.44 -18.99
C VAL A 247 17.75 5.71 -18.20
N VAL A 248 18.23 6.32 -17.12
CA VAL A 248 19.07 5.66 -16.13
C VAL A 248 18.23 5.43 -14.89
N LYS A 249 18.27 4.21 -14.36
CA LYS A 249 17.57 3.87 -13.14
C LYS A 249 18.32 2.82 -12.33
N PRO A 250 18.12 2.74 -11.01
CA PRO A 250 18.65 1.64 -10.22
C PRO A 250 18.08 0.31 -10.72
N ARG A 251 18.88 -0.76 -10.63
CA ARG A 251 18.45 -2.11 -10.96
C ARG A 251 17.21 -2.52 -10.17
N ASP A 252 17.27 -2.29 -8.86
CA ASP A 252 16.20 -2.60 -7.91
C ASP A 252 15.65 -1.29 -7.34
N GLY A 253 14.62 -0.74 -7.98
CA GLY A 253 14.04 0.55 -7.58
C GLY A 253 12.54 0.63 -7.81
N ALA A 254 11.87 1.40 -6.95
CA ALA A 254 10.42 1.61 -7.01
C ALA A 254 10.06 3.09 -6.87
N GLY A 255 8.89 3.47 -7.42
CA GLY A 255 8.31 4.80 -7.21
C GLY A 255 9.10 5.96 -7.84
N ALA A 256 9.81 5.69 -8.93
CA ALA A 256 10.66 6.63 -9.68
C ALA A 256 11.89 7.18 -8.93
N ARG A 257 12.27 6.58 -7.78
CA ARG A 257 13.48 6.99 -7.05
C ARG A 257 14.73 6.62 -7.85
N GLY A 258 15.65 7.57 -8.01
CA GLY A 258 16.85 7.39 -8.83
C GLY A 258 16.57 7.24 -10.32
N VAL A 259 15.42 7.69 -10.83
CA VAL A 259 15.14 7.65 -12.27
C VAL A 259 15.52 8.97 -12.92
N TYR A 260 16.42 8.91 -13.88
CA TYR A 260 16.95 10.05 -14.62
C TYR A 260 16.63 9.90 -16.11
N LEU A 261 15.99 10.91 -16.70
CA LEU A 261 15.72 10.98 -18.14
C LEU A 261 16.83 11.77 -18.82
N ILE A 262 17.59 11.15 -19.72
CA ILE A 262 18.70 11.79 -20.43
C ILE A 262 18.23 12.12 -21.85
N HIS A 263 17.78 13.37 -22.07
CA HIS A 263 17.50 13.83 -23.43
C HIS A 263 18.80 14.10 -24.19
N ASP A 264 19.77 14.72 -23.51
CA ASP A 264 21.13 15.04 -23.96
C ASP A 264 22.06 15.14 -22.72
N ILE A 265 23.38 15.21 -22.90
CA ILE A 265 24.36 15.35 -21.81
C ILE A 265 24.18 16.62 -20.97
N ASN A 266 23.57 17.65 -21.56
CA ASN A 266 23.27 18.93 -20.88
C ASN A 266 21.77 19.10 -20.58
N ASP A 267 20.95 18.06 -20.78
CA ASP A 267 19.51 18.12 -20.60
C ASP A 267 19.01 16.80 -19.98
N ILE A 268 19.15 16.73 -18.66
CA ILE A 268 18.84 15.56 -17.85
C ILE A 268 17.76 15.94 -16.84
N ILE A 269 16.78 15.06 -16.63
CA ILE A 269 15.69 15.29 -15.67
C ILE A 269 15.76 14.24 -14.57
N ASP A 270 15.94 14.67 -13.32
CA ASP A 270 15.60 13.87 -12.15
C ASP A 270 14.07 13.81 -12.05
N LEU A 271 13.50 12.66 -12.38
CA LEU A 271 12.07 12.47 -12.52
C LEU A 271 11.34 12.62 -11.18
N LYS A 272 11.93 12.13 -10.10
CA LYS A 272 11.28 12.15 -8.78
C LYS A 272 11.21 13.56 -8.21
N ARG A 273 12.28 14.34 -8.41
CA ARG A 273 12.39 15.71 -7.89
C ARG A 273 11.89 16.76 -8.88
N ALA A 274 11.50 16.35 -10.10
CA ALA A 274 11.18 17.24 -11.22
C ALA A 274 12.28 18.31 -11.43
N LYS A 275 13.55 17.90 -11.29
CA LYS A 275 14.71 18.79 -11.30
C LYS A 275 15.54 18.57 -12.56
N ALA A 276 15.84 19.66 -13.27
CA ALA A 276 16.79 19.64 -14.38
C ALA A 276 18.24 19.58 -13.88
N LEU A 277 19.06 18.79 -14.55
CA LEU A 277 20.50 18.64 -14.38
C LEU A 277 21.15 18.92 -15.74
N ASP A 278 22.26 19.65 -15.74
CA ASP A 278 22.87 20.25 -16.93
C ASP A 278 24.22 19.64 -17.31
N SER A 279 24.63 18.56 -16.64
CA SER A 279 25.95 17.96 -16.80
C SER A 279 26.04 16.53 -16.27
N LYS A 280 27.04 15.78 -16.77
CA LYS A 280 27.40 14.46 -16.27
C LYS A 280 27.76 14.51 -14.78
N GLU A 281 28.50 15.52 -14.37
CA GLU A 281 28.94 15.71 -12.99
C GLU A 281 27.75 15.92 -12.05
N ALA A 282 26.74 16.70 -12.48
CA ALA A 282 25.52 16.90 -11.72
C ALA A 282 24.69 15.60 -11.60
N LEU A 283 24.61 14.81 -12.67
CA LEU A 283 23.97 13.49 -12.65
C LEU A 283 24.65 12.55 -11.65
N ILE A 284 25.97 12.36 -11.77
CA ILE A 284 26.74 11.49 -10.88
C ILE A 284 26.62 11.94 -9.42
N ALA A 285 26.68 13.24 -9.16
CA ALA A 285 26.50 13.77 -7.81
C ALA A 285 25.10 13.46 -7.25
N SER A 286 24.05 13.55 -8.08
CA SER A 286 22.69 13.18 -7.70
C SER A 286 22.57 11.68 -7.40
N MET A 287 23.13 10.83 -8.25
CA MET A 287 23.16 9.37 -8.08
C MET A 287 23.88 8.97 -6.78
N LYS A 288 25.03 9.58 -6.47
CA LYS A 288 25.75 9.36 -5.22
C LYS A 288 24.95 9.80 -3.99
N ALA A 289 24.29 10.96 -4.07
CA ALA A 289 23.43 11.43 -2.99
C ALA A 289 22.21 10.51 -2.76
N ASP A 290 21.65 9.92 -3.81
CA ASP A 290 20.57 8.94 -3.71
C ASP A 290 21.03 7.68 -2.95
N VAL A 291 22.24 7.18 -3.25
CA VAL A 291 22.81 6.01 -2.55
C VAL A 291 23.13 6.37 -1.09
N GLU A 292 23.78 7.50 -0.85
CA GLU A 292 24.14 7.96 0.51
C GLU A 292 22.93 8.20 1.42
N SER A 293 21.82 8.66 0.84
CA SER A 293 20.57 8.89 1.58
C SER A 293 19.72 7.63 1.77
N GLY A 294 20.14 6.49 1.19
CA GLY A 294 19.36 5.25 1.17
C GLY A 294 18.08 5.34 0.33
N TRP A 295 18.00 6.32 -0.58
CA TRP A 295 16.92 6.38 -1.58
C TRP A 295 17.07 5.31 -2.65
N VAL A 296 18.32 4.99 -2.97
CA VAL A 296 18.74 3.87 -3.79
C VAL A 296 19.62 2.97 -2.93
N GLU A 297 19.38 1.66 -2.98
CA GLU A 297 20.03 0.70 -2.07
C GLU A 297 21.51 0.49 -2.43
N GLU A 298 21.80 0.35 -3.73
CA GLU A 298 23.15 0.08 -4.22
C GLU A 298 23.50 0.98 -5.41
N ASP A 299 24.78 1.27 -5.58
CA ASP A 299 25.33 1.88 -6.79
C ASP A 299 25.33 0.85 -7.92
N ASP A 300 24.16 0.46 -8.41
CA ASP A 300 23.96 -0.51 -9.51
C ASP A 300 22.86 -0.01 -10.44
N TRP A 301 23.27 0.55 -11.57
CA TRP A 301 22.39 1.30 -12.46
C TRP A 301 22.24 0.60 -13.81
N MET A 302 21.04 0.64 -14.37
CA MET A 302 20.75 0.14 -15.71
C MET A 302 20.30 1.26 -16.63
N MET A 303 20.48 1.05 -17.93
CA MET A 303 20.03 1.97 -18.97
C MET A 303 18.87 1.37 -19.76
N GLU A 304 17.93 2.23 -20.15
CA GLU A 304 16.80 1.87 -21.00
C GLU A 304 16.51 2.94 -22.05
N GLU A 305 15.72 2.58 -23.05
CA GLU A 305 15.19 3.53 -24.04
C GLU A 305 14.35 4.62 -23.35
N LEU A 306 14.60 5.89 -23.70
CA LEU A 306 13.72 6.99 -23.29
C LEU A 306 12.49 7.05 -24.19
N ILE A 307 11.34 6.67 -23.62
CA ILE A 307 10.06 6.71 -24.32
C ILE A 307 9.45 8.11 -24.23
N MET A 308 9.17 8.68 -25.41
CA MET A 308 8.67 10.05 -25.57
C MET A 308 7.29 10.03 -26.23
N GLU A 309 6.34 10.74 -25.62
CA GLU A 309 5.01 10.98 -26.21
C GLU A 309 5.08 12.04 -27.30
N ASP A 310 5.98 13.02 -27.13
CA ASP A 310 6.28 14.05 -28.13
C ASP A 310 7.79 14.34 -28.10
N ARG A 311 8.50 13.95 -29.16
CA ARG A 311 9.95 14.14 -29.26
C ARG A 311 10.33 15.60 -29.51
N GLU A 312 9.52 16.35 -30.24
CA GLU A 312 9.78 17.75 -30.59
C GLU A 312 9.70 18.64 -29.35
N ASN A 313 8.67 18.44 -28.53
CA ASN A 313 8.43 19.21 -27.30
C ASN A 313 9.05 18.57 -26.06
N LYS A 314 9.82 17.48 -26.23
CA LYS A 314 10.47 16.72 -25.15
C LYS A 314 9.50 16.31 -24.04
N ILE A 315 8.31 15.83 -24.41
CA ILE A 315 7.32 15.33 -23.45
C ILE A 315 7.58 13.84 -23.21
N PRO A 316 7.99 13.44 -21.99
CA PRO A 316 8.19 12.04 -21.68
C PRO A 316 6.87 11.27 -21.70
N GLY A 317 6.95 9.98 -21.96
CA GLY A 317 5.78 9.11 -22.03
C GLY A 317 4.96 9.09 -20.75
N SER A 318 3.65 9.26 -20.88
CA SER A 318 2.70 9.07 -19.78
C SER A 318 2.52 7.57 -19.46
N ASP A 319 2.39 7.20 -18.18
CA ASP A 319 2.06 5.81 -17.81
C ASP A 319 0.59 5.52 -18.16
N ILE A 320 0.33 4.42 -18.84
CA ILE A 320 -1.02 3.89 -19.09
C ILE A 320 -1.11 2.49 -18.49
N LYS A 321 -1.91 2.31 -17.45
CA LYS A 321 -2.00 1.05 -16.70
C LYS A 321 -3.38 0.43 -16.87
N PHE A 322 -3.44 -0.70 -17.57
CA PHE A 322 -4.68 -1.44 -17.81
C PHE A 322 -4.90 -2.45 -16.70
N TYR A 323 -6.03 -2.37 -16.01
CA TYR A 323 -6.48 -3.39 -15.05
C TYR A 323 -7.27 -4.43 -15.83
N CYS A 324 -6.61 -5.54 -16.15
CA CYS A 324 -7.17 -6.59 -17.00
C CYS A 324 -7.73 -7.74 -16.16
N PHE A 325 -8.93 -8.20 -16.55
CA PHE A 325 -9.70 -9.26 -15.93
C PHE A 325 -9.93 -10.39 -16.94
N TYR A 326 -8.89 -11.18 -17.18
CA TYR A 326 -8.83 -12.29 -18.15
C TYR A 326 -9.58 -12.04 -19.47
N GLY A 327 -8.94 -11.33 -20.39
CA GLY A 327 -9.49 -10.99 -21.70
C GLY A 327 -10.40 -9.76 -21.73
N GLU A 328 -10.63 -9.11 -20.60
CA GLU A 328 -11.38 -7.85 -20.49
C GLU A 328 -10.55 -6.79 -19.78
N VAL A 329 -10.77 -5.51 -20.12
CA VAL A 329 -10.19 -4.38 -19.41
C VAL A 329 -11.31 -3.77 -18.58
N GLY A 330 -11.14 -3.67 -17.27
CA GLY A 330 -12.13 -3.05 -16.40
C GLY A 330 -11.89 -1.55 -16.23
N LEU A 331 -10.62 -1.19 -15.99
CA LEU A 331 -10.23 0.14 -15.56
C LEU A 331 -8.86 0.49 -16.16
N VAL A 332 -8.66 1.76 -16.48
CA VAL A 332 -7.38 2.28 -16.99
C VAL A 332 -6.94 3.47 -16.15
N LEU A 333 -5.68 3.44 -15.69
CA LEU A 333 -5.04 4.57 -15.01
C LEU A 333 -4.06 5.24 -15.96
N GLU A 334 -4.28 6.52 -16.22
CA GLU A 334 -3.34 7.39 -16.90
C GLU A 334 -2.59 8.24 -15.85
N ILE A 335 -1.25 8.21 -15.90
CA ILE A 335 -0.39 8.98 -15.01
C ILE A 335 0.53 9.85 -15.83
N LYS A 336 0.46 11.16 -15.59
CA LYS A 336 1.48 12.10 -16.07
C LYS A 336 2.43 12.39 -14.91
N ARG A 337 3.72 12.06 -15.05
CA ARG A 337 4.71 12.28 -13.98
C ARG A 337 5.40 13.63 -14.05
N TYR A 338 5.51 14.18 -15.25
CA TYR A 338 6.23 15.41 -15.55
C TYR A 338 5.36 16.35 -16.40
N PRO A 339 5.37 17.67 -16.14
CA PRO A 339 6.13 18.37 -15.09
C PRO A 339 5.55 18.21 -13.68
N GLU A 340 4.30 17.77 -13.57
CA GLU A 340 3.60 17.57 -12.30
C GLU A 340 2.94 16.20 -12.31
N LEU A 341 2.90 15.55 -11.15
CA LEU A 341 2.31 14.23 -10.97
C LEU A 341 0.78 14.32 -10.96
N LYS A 342 0.11 13.74 -11.95
CA LYS A 342 -1.34 13.79 -12.12
C LYS A 342 -1.90 12.42 -12.47
N TYR A 343 -3.14 12.15 -12.05
CA TYR A 343 -3.83 10.88 -12.24
C TYR A 343 -5.19 11.07 -12.92
N CYS A 344 -5.53 10.18 -13.85
CA CYS A 344 -6.85 10.14 -14.48
C CYS A 344 -7.29 8.69 -14.65
N TRP A 345 -8.51 8.38 -14.24
CA TRP A 345 -9.10 7.05 -14.39
C TRP A 345 -10.11 7.03 -15.54
N TRP A 346 -10.10 5.93 -16.29
CA TRP A 346 -10.95 5.71 -17.44
C TRP A 346 -11.57 4.31 -17.41
N THR A 347 -12.79 4.18 -17.92
CA THR A 347 -13.39 2.90 -18.30
C THR A 347 -12.80 2.40 -19.62
N ALA A 348 -13.05 1.14 -19.98
CA ALA A 348 -12.64 0.59 -21.27
C ALA A 348 -13.34 1.24 -22.47
N GLU A 349 -14.47 1.91 -22.24
CA GLU A 349 -15.21 2.68 -23.24
C GLU A 349 -14.60 4.08 -23.47
N GLY A 350 -13.58 4.46 -22.68
CA GLY A 350 -12.95 5.78 -22.76
C GLY A 350 -13.69 6.85 -21.97
N GLU A 351 -14.54 6.48 -21.02
CA GLU A 351 -15.24 7.42 -20.14
C GLU A 351 -14.43 7.67 -18.86
N ARG A 352 -14.37 8.92 -18.39
CA ARG A 352 -13.70 9.23 -17.12
C ARG A 352 -14.53 8.73 -15.95
N VAL A 353 -13.88 8.12 -14.98
CA VAL A 353 -14.53 7.57 -13.79
C VAL A 353 -13.83 8.05 -12.51
N HIS A 354 -14.59 8.17 -11.42
CA HIS A 354 -14.06 8.43 -10.08
C HIS A 354 -14.00 7.11 -9.33
N THR A 355 -12.93 6.91 -8.56
CA THR A 355 -12.68 5.62 -7.91
C THR A 355 -12.45 5.74 -6.41
N GLY A 356 -12.54 6.97 -5.86
CA GLY A 356 -12.10 7.32 -4.51
C GLY A 356 -10.58 7.42 -4.38
N LYS A 357 -9.82 6.84 -5.31
CA LYS A 357 -8.36 6.81 -5.33
C LYS A 357 -7.81 7.86 -6.28
N TYR A 358 -6.92 8.72 -5.76
CA TYR A 358 -6.28 9.82 -6.50
C TYR A 358 -7.21 10.93 -7.03
N ASP A 359 -8.43 11.06 -6.48
CA ASP A 359 -9.42 12.07 -6.93
C ASP A 359 -9.08 13.53 -6.55
N ASN A 360 -8.00 13.75 -5.80
CA ASN A 360 -7.66 15.08 -5.26
C ASN A 360 -7.16 16.07 -6.33
N GLU A 361 -6.69 15.60 -7.49
CA GLU A 361 -6.16 16.45 -8.57
C GLU A 361 -6.58 15.94 -9.97
N PRO A 362 -7.87 16.09 -10.33
CA PRO A 362 -8.38 15.55 -11.59
C PRO A 362 -7.85 16.36 -12.78
N PHE A 363 -6.97 15.78 -13.57
CA PHE A 363 -6.62 16.32 -14.88
C PHE A 363 -7.41 15.63 -15.99
N LYS A 364 -7.59 16.32 -17.12
CA LYS A 364 -8.19 15.73 -18.32
C LYS A 364 -7.07 15.05 -19.10
N GLY A 365 -6.89 13.75 -18.87
CA GLY A 365 -5.97 12.94 -19.64
C GLY A 365 -6.39 12.74 -21.09
N ALA A 366 -5.55 12.08 -21.87
CA ALA A 366 -5.82 11.71 -23.25
C ALA A 366 -6.71 10.47 -23.37
N GLY A 367 -6.82 9.65 -22.30
CA GLY A 367 -7.55 8.40 -22.34
C GLY A 367 -6.79 7.34 -23.12
N VAL A 368 -7.54 6.41 -23.72
CA VAL A 368 -7.02 5.30 -24.52
C VAL A 368 -7.88 5.06 -25.75
N THR A 369 -7.27 4.53 -26.81
CA THR A 369 -8.01 4.16 -28.03
C THR A 369 -8.62 2.75 -27.91
N ARG A 370 -9.54 2.43 -28.82
CA ARG A 370 -10.14 1.09 -28.86
C ARG A 370 -9.10 0.02 -29.18
N GLU A 371 -8.15 0.32 -30.07
CA GLU A 371 -7.06 -0.58 -30.45
C GLU A 371 -6.13 -0.87 -29.27
N GLU A 372 -5.85 0.14 -28.44
CA GLU A 372 -5.06 -0.01 -27.20
C GLU A 372 -5.77 -0.93 -26.19
N ILE A 373 -7.09 -0.78 -26.04
CA ILE A 373 -7.92 -1.68 -25.20
C ILE A 373 -7.89 -3.11 -25.73
N GLU A 374 -8.14 -3.31 -27.03
CA GLU A 374 -8.14 -4.63 -27.65
C GLU A 374 -6.77 -5.31 -27.55
N MET A 375 -5.68 -4.55 -27.65
CA MET A 375 -4.33 -5.06 -27.43
C MET A 375 -4.16 -5.57 -25.99
N ALA A 376 -4.52 -4.77 -24.98
CA ALA A 376 -4.42 -5.18 -23.58
C ALA A 376 -5.31 -6.40 -23.26
N GLN A 377 -6.53 -6.47 -23.83
CA GLN A 377 -7.42 -7.63 -23.74
C GLN A 377 -6.75 -8.89 -24.31
N LYS A 378 -6.19 -8.81 -25.53
CA LYS A 378 -5.49 -9.93 -26.18
C LYS A 378 -4.33 -10.43 -25.33
N ILE A 379 -3.47 -9.53 -24.85
CA ILE A 379 -2.33 -9.88 -23.99
C ILE A 379 -2.82 -10.59 -22.73
N SER A 380 -3.81 -10.03 -22.03
CA SER A 380 -4.31 -10.61 -20.77
C SER A 380 -4.97 -11.98 -20.96
N LYS A 381 -5.56 -12.26 -22.13
CA LYS A 381 -6.21 -13.54 -22.45
C LYS A 381 -5.20 -14.68 -22.66
N GLU A 382 -3.94 -14.35 -22.91
CA GLU A 382 -2.83 -15.29 -23.05
C GLU A 382 -2.18 -15.65 -21.70
N ILE A 383 -2.64 -15.04 -20.59
CA ILE A 383 -2.12 -15.27 -19.25
C ILE A 383 -3.17 -16.06 -18.46
N PRO A 384 -2.87 -17.25 -17.91
CA PRO A 384 -3.84 -18.07 -17.18
C PRO A 384 -4.06 -17.56 -15.75
N ALA A 385 -4.43 -16.28 -15.62
CA ALA A 385 -4.72 -15.60 -14.37
C ALA A 385 -6.01 -14.78 -14.48
N PRO A 386 -6.84 -14.71 -13.43
CA PRO A 386 -8.08 -13.94 -13.46
C PRO A 386 -7.83 -12.43 -13.52
N PHE A 387 -6.70 -11.96 -13.01
CA PHE A 387 -6.35 -10.55 -12.98
C PHE A 387 -4.86 -10.36 -13.17
N ILE A 388 -4.51 -9.34 -13.95
CA ILE A 388 -3.15 -8.78 -14.00
C ILE A 388 -3.26 -7.33 -14.46
N ARG A 389 -2.48 -6.42 -13.86
CA ARG A 389 -2.32 -5.07 -14.40
C ARG A 389 -1.18 -5.06 -15.42
N ILE A 390 -1.41 -4.42 -16.57
CA ILE A 390 -0.41 -4.28 -17.63
C ILE A 390 -0.06 -2.81 -17.75
N ASP A 391 1.20 -2.48 -17.52
CA ASP A 391 1.69 -1.11 -17.48
C ASP A 391 2.43 -0.80 -18.79
N PHE A 392 2.03 0.29 -19.44
CA PHE A 392 2.65 0.81 -20.66
C PHE A 392 3.13 2.25 -20.45
N LEU A 393 4.04 2.68 -21.31
CA LEU A 393 4.33 4.09 -21.56
C LEU A 393 3.74 4.49 -22.91
N ARG A 394 3.05 5.63 -22.95
CA ARG A 394 2.59 6.23 -24.19
C ARG A 394 3.77 6.83 -24.94
N SER A 395 3.92 6.48 -26.21
CA SER A 395 4.90 7.07 -27.12
C SER A 395 4.20 7.71 -28.33
N GLU A 396 4.95 8.50 -29.09
CA GLU A 396 4.50 9.08 -30.36
C GLU A 396 4.01 8.00 -31.36
N ASP A 397 4.58 6.79 -31.29
CA ASP A 397 4.31 5.66 -32.18
C ASP A 397 3.36 4.61 -31.56
N GLY A 398 2.70 4.92 -30.45
CA GLY A 398 1.80 4.01 -29.72
C GLY A 398 2.34 3.56 -28.36
N LEU A 399 1.73 2.52 -27.78
CA LEU A 399 2.07 2.04 -26.45
C LEU A 399 3.32 1.16 -26.44
N VAL A 400 4.17 1.36 -25.43
CA VAL A 400 5.39 0.58 -25.19
C VAL A 400 5.24 -0.14 -23.85
N PHE A 401 5.36 -1.46 -23.86
CA PHE A 401 5.22 -2.28 -22.66
C PHE A 401 6.30 -1.93 -21.62
N GLY A 402 5.86 -1.72 -20.37
CA GLY A 402 6.74 -1.49 -19.23
C GLY A 402 6.87 -2.73 -18.35
N GLU A 403 5.78 -3.13 -17.70
CA GLU A 403 5.77 -4.24 -16.74
C GLU A 403 4.38 -4.88 -16.60
N PHE A 404 4.36 -6.10 -16.09
CA PHE A 404 3.16 -6.67 -15.49
C PHE A 404 3.17 -6.38 -13.99
N THR A 405 1.99 -6.22 -13.40
CA THR A 405 1.84 -6.06 -11.96
C THR A 405 0.72 -6.96 -11.44
N PRO A 406 1.05 -8.11 -10.83
CA PRO A 406 0.09 -9.05 -10.24
C PRO A 406 -0.75 -8.44 -9.13
N LYS A 407 -0.10 -7.59 -8.32
CA LYS A 407 -0.69 -6.95 -7.14
C LYS A 407 -0.44 -5.43 -7.19
N PRO A 408 -1.37 -4.64 -7.72
CA PRO A 408 -1.21 -3.19 -7.76
C PRO A 408 -1.12 -2.61 -6.35
N GLY A 409 -0.21 -1.66 -6.13
CA GLY A 409 -0.08 -0.96 -4.84
C GLY A 409 -1.34 -0.18 -4.45
N ASN A 410 -1.58 -0.05 -3.15
CA ASN A 410 -2.68 0.71 -2.56
C ASN A 410 -4.07 0.35 -3.13
N TYR A 411 -4.31 -0.92 -3.45
CA TYR A 411 -5.63 -1.38 -3.93
C TYR A 411 -6.72 -1.24 -2.86
N ASP A 412 -6.34 -1.04 -1.60
CA ASP A 412 -7.23 -0.75 -0.49
C ASP A 412 -7.81 0.68 -0.51
N GLU A 413 -7.22 1.61 -1.27
CA GLU A 413 -7.67 3.02 -1.38
C GLU A 413 -8.86 3.25 -2.30
N PHE A 414 -9.28 2.27 -3.11
CA PHE A 414 -10.53 2.40 -3.89
C PHE A 414 -11.71 2.67 -2.97
N ASP A 415 -12.78 3.30 -3.44
CA ASP A 415 -14.04 3.35 -2.68
C ASP A 415 -14.76 2.00 -2.68
N ALA A 416 -15.87 1.90 -1.96
CA ALA A 416 -16.62 0.65 -1.84
C ALA A 416 -17.29 0.24 -3.16
N GLU A 417 -17.78 1.20 -3.94
CA GLU A 417 -18.46 0.95 -5.21
C GLU A 417 -17.48 0.40 -6.25
N THR A 418 -16.30 1.02 -6.37
CA THR A 418 -15.24 0.58 -7.28
C THR A 418 -14.67 -0.78 -6.87
N ASP A 419 -14.46 -1.00 -5.56
CA ASP A 419 -13.98 -2.29 -5.05
C ASP A 419 -14.96 -3.43 -5.38
N GLN A 420 -16.26 -3.17 -5.26
CA GLN A 420 -17.30 -4.12 -5.59
C GLN A 420 -17.36 -4.39 -7.10
N TRP A 421 -17.39 -3.33 -7.92
CA TRP A 421 -17.40 -3.44 -9.39
C TRP A 421 -16.19 -4.23 -9.93
N MET A 422 -14.98 -3.90 -9.46
CA MET A 422 -13.77 -4.66 -9.83
C MET A 422 -13.79 -6.08 -9.26
N GLY A 423 -14.49 -6.31 -8.15
CA GLY A 423 -14.71 -7.64 -7.58
C GLY A 423 -15.58 -8.51 -8.48
N ASP A 424 -16.66 -7.95 -9.03
CA ASP A 424 -17.52 -8.63 -10.00
C ASP A 424 -16.73 -9.01 -11.26
N LEU A 425 -15.95 -8.08 -11.82
CA LEU A 425 -15.07 -8.35 -12.97
C LEU A 425 -14.07 -9.48 -12.69
N PHE A 426 -13.54 -9.55 -11.47
CA PHE A 426 -12.63 -10.61 -11.06
C PHE A 426 -13.32 -11.99 -11.04
N LEU A 427 -14.51 -12.08 -10.45
CA LEU A 427 -15.27 -13.33 -10.38
C LEU A 427 -15.71 -13.80 -11.77
N GLU A 428 -16.11 -12.88 -12.64
CA GLU A 428 -16.44 -13.19 -14.04
C GLU A 428 -15.21 -13.70 -14.79
N ALA A 429 -14.04 -13.08 -14.58
CA ALA A 429 -12.78 -13.52 -15.15
C ALA A 429 -12.36 -14.92 -14.69
N GLU A 430 -12.53 -15.25 -13.40
CA GLU A 430 -12.33 -16.61 -12.90
C GLU A 430 -13.27 -17.61 -13.60
N GLY A 431 -14.53 -17.26 -13.78
CA GLY A 431 -15.51 -18.08 -14.50
C GLY A 431 -15.13 -18.32 -15.98
N ARG A 432 -14.66 -17.28 -16.68
CA ARG A 432 -14.16 -17.38 -18.06
C ARG A 432 -12.90 -18.25 -18.13
N LEU A 433 -11.91 -18.00 -17.27
CA LEU A 433 -10.66 -18.78 -17.22
C LEU A 433 -10.93 -20.25 -16.92
N PHE A 434 -11.79 -20.55 -15.94
CA PHE A 434 -12.15 -21.92 -15.61
C PHE A 434 -12.80 -22.64 -16.81
N ARG A 435 -13.65 -21.96 -17.57
CA ARG A 435 -14.26 -22.52 -18.78
C ARG A 435 -13.21 -22.82 -19.84
N ASP A 436 -12.32 -21.88 -20.13
CA ASP A 436 -11.24 -22.07 -21.11
C ASP A 436 -10.36 -23.28 -20.73
N LEU A 437 -10.04 -23.44 -19.43
CA LEU A 437 -9.28 -24.59 -18.93
C LEU A 437 -10.04 -25.92 -19.09
N MET A 438 -11.35 -25.93 -18.81
CA MET A 438 -12.20 -27.10 -19.01
C MET A 438 -12.35 -27.48 -20.49
N GLU A 439 -12.30 -26.49 -21.38
CA GLU A 439 -12.28 -26.65 -22.83
C GLU A 439 -10.88 -26.98 -23.38
N GLN A 440 -9.90 -27.21 -22.50
CA GLN A 440 -8.51 -27.56 -22.84
C GLN A 440 -7.80 -26.51 -23.69
N LYS A 441 -8.16 -25.23 -23.52
CA LYS A 441 -7.39 -24.13 -24.11
C LYS A 441 -5.96 -24.21 -23.59
N THR A 442 -4.99 -24.19 -24.51
CA THR A 442 -3.58 -24.09 -24.18
C THR A 442 -3.16 -22.63 -24.09
N PHE A 443 -2.15 -22.35 -23.27
CA PHE A 443 -1.57 -21.02 -23.11
C PHE A 443 -0.15 -21.02 -23.66
N ASP A 444 0.01 -21.38 -24.93
CA ASP A 444 1.32 -21.64 -25.57
C ASP A 444 2.29 -20.47 -25.42
N THR A 445 1.77 -19.23 -25.51
CA THR A 445 2.54 -18.00 -25.31
C THR A 445 3.18 -17.96 -23.91
N PHE A 446 2.42 -18.39 -22.90
CA PHE A 446 2.81 -18.43 -21.49
C PHE A 446 3.63 -19.68 -21.13
N GLU A 447 3.31 -20.87 -21.63
CA GLU A 447 4.00 -22.11 -21.25
C GLU A 447 5.49 -22.15 -21.68
N MET A 448 5.87 -21.34 -22.65
CA MET A 448 7.25 -21.24 -23.14
C MET A 448 8.06 -20.13 -22.46
N THR A 449 7.54 -19.49 -21.41
CA THR A 449 8.29 -18.52 -20.57
C THR A 449 8.80 -19.23 -19.33
#